data_AF-A0A0K2JEL3-F1
#
_entry.id   AF-A0A0K2JEL3-F1
#
_cell.length_a   1.000
_cell.length_b   1.000
_cell.length_c   1.000
_cell.angle_alpha   90.00
_cell.angle_beta   90.00
_cell.angle_gamma   90.00
#
_symmetry.space_group_name_H-M   'P 1'
#
loop_
_entity.id
_entity.type
_entity.pdbx_description
1 polymer ?
#
loop_
_entity_poly.entity_id
_entity_poly.type
_entity_poly.pdbx_seq_one_letter_code
_entity_poly.pdbx_strand_id
1 'polypeptide(L)'
;MFLIFSVLSFGEFSKTADGVLVADSFEEWANFFGDDPSSGNTVCSLIGSTLMEISYSNEGKKLQNKNDTAEILNYINENLSAAGITNPVKGKGYLYEIYFAKNCRKFTEKDYNLIGSPTFKKTIEKIFSTYR
;
A
#
# COMPACT_ATOMS: atom_id res chain seq x y z
N MET A 1 20.81 -17.53 32.12
CA MET A 1 20.93 -17.16 30.70
C MET A 1 19.71 -16.31 30.35
N PHE A 2 19.86 -14.99 30.32
CA PHE A 2 18.77 -14.07 29.96
C PHE A 2 18.76 -13.91 28.43
N LEU A 3 17.73 -14.40 27.76
CA LEU A 3 17.47 -14.09 26.36
C LEU A 3 16.92 -12.67 26.28
N ILE A 4 17.78 -11.72 25.94
CA ILE A 4 17.35 -10.37 25.58
C ILE A 4 16.82 -10.49 24.15
N PHE A 5 15.49 -10.56 23.99
CA PHE A 5 14.88 -10.28 22.71
C PHE A 5 15.11 -8.80 22.43
N SER A 6 16.11 -8.49 21.62
CA SER A 6 16.22 -7.20 20.96
C SER A 6 14.94 -7.04 20.14
N VAL A 7 13.98 -6.29 20.69
CA VAL A 7 12.92 -5.70 19.88
C VAL A 7 13.66 -4.79 18.92
N LEU A 8 13.84 -5.24 17.70
CA LEU A 8 14.29 -4.40 16.60
C LEU A 8 13.30 -3.25 16.56
N SER A 9 13.72 -2.09 17.07
CA SER A 9 12.99 -0.84 16.95
C SER A 9 13.06 -0.43 15.49
N PHE A 10 12.28 -1.11 14.65
CA PHE A 10 11.87 -0.57 13.37
C PHE A 10 11.23 0.80 13.65
N GLY A 11 11.47 1.81 12.80
CA GLY A 11 10.83 3.12 12.94
C GLY A 11 9.35 2.96 13.29
N GLU A 12 8.87 3.79 14.23
CA GLU A 12 7.48 3.71 14.64
C GLU A 12 6.65 4.60 13.72
N PHE A 13 5.93 3.98 12.79
CA PHE A 13 4.79 4.60 12.15
C PHE A 13 4.02 5.50 13.12
N SER A 14 3.81 6.75 12.72
CA SER A 14 3.08 7.73 13.51
C SER A 14 1.81 8.17 12.80
N LYS A 15 0.93 8.87 13.52
CA LYS A 15 -0.30 9.43 12.96
C LYS A 15 -0.30 10.94 13.09
N THR A 16 -0.73 11.63 12.04
CA THR A 16 -1.06 13.05 12.13
C THR A 16 -2.26 13.26 13.06
N ALA A 17 -2.53 14.51 13.46
CA ALA A 17 -3.70 14.86 14.26
C ALA A 17 -5.03 14.43 13.59
N ASP A 18 -5.07 14.40 12.26
CA ASP A 18 -6.21 13.95 11.46
C ASP A 18 -6.24 12.43 11.25
N GLY A 19 -5.33 11.68 11.88
CA GLY A 19 -5.29 10.22 11.85
C GLY A 19 -4.75 9.63 10.54
N VAL A 20 -3.92 10.36 9.81
CA VAL A 20 -3.21 9.88 8.62
C VAL A 20 -1.93 9.20 9.06
N LEU A 21 -1.72 7.95 8.64
CA LEU A 21 -0.49 7.20 8.91
C LEU A 21 0.67 7.80 8.12
N VAL A 22 1.79 8.03 8.79
CA VAL A 22 3.05 8.47 8.18
C VAL A 22 4.18 7.59 8.71
N ALA A 23 5.21 7.39 7.87
CA ALA A 23 6.42 6.68 8.26
C ALA A 23 7.60 7.66 8.25
N ASP A 24 8.62 7.35 9.04
CA ASP A 24 9.79 8.21 9.17
C ASP A 24 10.79 8.02 8.03
N SER A 25 10.65 6.91 7.27
CA SER A 25 11.54 6.61 6.15
C SER A 25 10.83 5.88 5.00
N PHE A 26 11.42 5.97 3.81
CA PHE A 26 11.01 5.16 2.67
C PHE A 26 11.18 3.66 2.95
N GLU A 27 12.25 3.24 3.64
CA GLU A 27 12.52 1.84 3.96
C GLU A 27 11.40 1.22 4.82
N GLU A 28 10.93 1.97 5.81
CA GLU A 28 9.81 1.56 6.64
C GLU A 28 8.52 1.39 5.80
N TRP A 29 8.25 2.34 4.91
CA TRP A 29 7.13 2.24 3.97
C TRP A 29 7.27 1.06 2.98
N ALA A 30 8.46 0.83 2.44
CA ALA A 30 8.77 -0.30 1.54
C ALA A 30 8.46 -1.63 2.22
N ASN A 31 9.03 -1.83 3.41
CA ASN A 31 8.84 -3.04 4.21
C ASN A 31 7.37 -3.25 4.59
N PHE A 32 6.62 -2.18 4.88
CA PHE A 32 5.21 -2.27 5.24
C PHE A 32 4.31 -2.78 4.10
N PHE A 33 4.62 -2.42 2.86
CA PHE A 33 3.89 -2.90 1.68
C PHE A 33 4.49 -4.17 1.06
N GLY A 34 5.66 -4.61 1.52
CA GLY A 34 6.35 -5.82 1.07
C GLY A 34 7.27 -5.60 -0.13
N ASP A 35 7.66 -4.37 -0.40
CA ASP A 35 8.74 -4.09 -1.35
C ASP A 35 10.11 -4.46 -0.75
N ASP A 36 11.08 -4.76 -1.62
CA ASP A 36 12.48 -4.87 -1.23
C ASP A 36 13.16 -3.49 -1.41
N PRO A 37 13.45 -2.76 -0.33
CA PRO A 37 14.02 -1.41 -0.40
C PRO A 37 15.41 -1.38 -1.07
N SER A 38 16.13 -2.51 -1.14
CA SER A 38 17.44 -2.60 -1.80
C SER A 38 17.35 -2.79 -3.32
N SER A 39 16.21 -3.29 -3.82
CA SER A 39 16.00 -3.60 -5.24
C SER A 39 15.62 -2.37 -6.08
N GLY A 40 15.18 -1.28 -5.43
CA GLY A 40 14.56 -0.13 -6.10
C GLY A 40 13.18 -0.42 -6.70
N ASN A 41 12.64 -1.64 -6.55
CA ASN A 41 11.25 -1.95 -6.88
C ASN A 41 10.35 -1.44 -5.75
N THR A 42 9.53 -0.44 -6.06
CA THR A 42 8.70 0.28 -5.09
C THR A 42 7.21 0.22 -5.44
N VAL A 43 6.84 -0.74 -6.30
CA VAL A 43 5.51 -0.80 -6.90
C VAL A 43 4.45 -1.11 -5.84
N CYS A 44 4.74 -1.94 -4.84
CA CYS A 44 3.76 -2.22 -3.79
C CYS A 44 3.49 -0.99 -2.92
N SER A 45 4.53 -0.27 -2.53
CA SER A 45 4.42 0.98 -1.77
C SER A 45 3.73 2.05 -2.56
N LEU A 46 4.04 2.20 -3.85
CA LEU A 46 3.40 3.20 -4.69
C LEU A 46 1.89 2.93 -4.83
N ILE A 47 1.50 1.69 -5.16
CA ILE A 47 0.08 1.32 -5.26
C ILE A 47 -0.61 1.46 -3.90
N GLY A 48 -0.02 0.86 -2.87
CA GLY A 48 -0.62 0.79 -1.54
C GLY A 48 -0.79 2.15 -0.88
N SER A 49 0.22 3.02 -0.96
CA SER A 49 0.11 4.40 -0.46
C SER A 49 -0.90 5.23 -1.25
N THR A 50 -0.97 5.06 -2.59
CA THR A 50 -1.96 5.75 -3.42
C THR A 50 -3.39 5.34 -3.07
N LEU A 51 -3.64 4.03 -2.89
CA LEU A 51 -4.95 3.54 -2.44
C LEU A 51 -5.29 4.00 -1.02
N MET A 52 -4.28 4.14 -0.16
CA MET A 52 -4.46 4.70 1.19
C MET A 52 -4.81 6.18 1.13
N GLU A 53 -4.17 6.95 0.26
CA GLU A 53 -4.44 8.38 0.04
C GLU A 53 -5.87 8.60 -0.47
N ILE A 54 -6.31 7.80 -1.46
CA ILE A 54 -7.69 7.81 -1.95
C ILE A 54 -8.67 7.50 -0.81
N SER A 55 -8.35 6.50 0.01
CA SER A 55 -9.21 6.06 1.11
C SER A 55 -9.33 7.14 2.20
N TYR A 56 -8.21 7.75 2.59
CA TYR A 56 -8.20 8.86 3.54
C TYR A 56 -8.94 10.08 3.01
N SER A 57 -8.80 10.39 1.72
CA SER A 57 -9.55 11.47 1.06
C SER A 57 -11.06 11.23 1.11
N ASN A 58 -11.50 10.00 0.81
CA ASN A 58 -12.91 9.59 0.89
C ASN A 58 -13.46 9.62 2.32
N GLU A 59 -12.61 9.47 3.33
CA GLU A 59 -12.95 9.56 4.75
C GLU A 59 -12.86 11.00 5.28
N GLY A 60 -12.53 11.98 4.43
CA GLY A 60 -12.44 13.39 4.81
C GLY A 60 -11.20 13.77 5.61
N LYS A 61 -10.18 12.91 5.67
CA LYS A 61 -8.91 13.22 6.36
C LYS A 61 -8.14 14.28 5.59
N LYS A 62 -7.44 15.15 6.32
CA LYS A 62 -6.59 16.19 5.74
C LYS A 62 -5.21 15.63 5.45
N LEU A 63 -4.91 15.48 4.18
CA LEU A 63 -3.60 15.10 3.70
C LEU A 63 -2.72 16.35 3.58
N GLN A 64 -1.47 16.27 4.05
CA GLN A 64 -0.52 17.38 3.93
C GLN A 64 -0.16 17.66 2.47
N ASN A 65 -0.04 16.59 1.67
CA ASN A 65 0.18 16.64 0.23
C ASN A 65 -0.91 15.80 -0.43
N LYS A 66 -1.55 16.35 -1.47
CA LYS A 66 -2.46 15.60 -2.34
C LYS A 66 -1.78 15.36 -3.66
N ASN A 67 -1.59 14.10 -4.00
CA ASN A 67 -1.06 13.70 -5.28
C ASN A 67 -2.21 13.52 -6.29
N ASP A 68 -1.88 13.56 -7.58
CA ASP A 68 -2.82 13.10 -8.61
C ASP A 68 -2.87 11.57 -8.60
N THR A 69 -3.65 11.03 -7.68
CA THR A 69 -3.79 9.58 -7.48
C THR A 69 -4.30 8.86 -8.73
N ALA A 70 -5.08 9.54 -9.59
CA ALA A 70 -5.55 8.95 -10.84
C ALA A 70 -4.42 8.84 -11.87
N GLU A 71 -3.61 9.90 -12.01
CA GLU A 71 -2.42 9.89 -12.86
C GLU A 71 -1.42 8.82 -12.41
N ILE A 72 -1.16 8.72 -11.10
CA ILE A 72 -0.25 7.70 -10.54
C ILE A 72 -0.74 6.28 -10.88
N LEU A 73 -2.02 5.97 -10.64
CA LEU A 73 -2.55 4.63 -10.94
C LEU A 73 -2.56 4.32 -12.44
N ASN A 74 -2.77 5.33 -13.30
CA ASN A 74 -2.66 5.17 -14.75
C ASN A 74 -1.21 4.88 -15.17
N TYR A 75 -0.25 5.65 -14.66
CA TYR A 75 1.18 5.42 -14.90
C TYR A 75 1.60 3.99 -14.50
N ILE A 76 1.15 3.52 -13.34
CA ILE A 76 1.43 2.15 -12.89
C ILE A 76 0.83 1.12 -13.87
N ASN A 77 -0.42 1.30 -14.28
CA ASN A 77 -1.06 0.40 -15.24
C ASN A 77 -0.30 0.36 -16.59
N GLU A 78 0.13 1.50 -17.10
CA GLU A 78 0.90 1.57 -18.35
C GLU A 78 2.23 0.82 -18.24
N ASN A 79 2.97 1.02 -17.13
CA ASN A 79 4.23 0.33 -16.90
C ASN A 79 4.04 -1.18 -16.72
N LEU A 80 3.01 -1.60 -15.98
CA LEU A 80 2.68 -3.02 -15.82
C LEU A 80 2.28 -3.66 -17.16
N SER A 81 1.52 -2.95 -17.99
CA SER A 81 1.17 -3.40 -19.34
C SER A 81 2.42 -3.52 -20.21
N ALA A 82 3.33 -2.54 -20.17
CA ALA A 82 4.58 -2.58 -20.92
C ALA A 82 5.51 -3.73 -20.46
N ALA A 83 5.45 -4.09 -19.17
CA ALA A 83 6.13 -5.25 -18.60
C ALA A 83 5.46 -6.60 -18.94
N GLY A 84 4.37 -6.59 -19.72
CA GLY A 84 3.66 -7.80 -20.15
C GLY A 84 2.69 -8.37 -19.11
N ILE A 85 2.36 -7.62 -18.05
CA ILE A 85 1.31 -8.02 -17.12
C ILE A 85 -0.03 -7.85 -17.81
N THR A 86 -0.73 -8.97 -17.98
CA THR A 86 -2.04 -9.01 -18.63
C THR A 86 -3.14 -9.22 -17.60
N ASN A 87 -4.31 -8.62 -17.86
CA ASN A 87 -5.49 -8.83 -17.04
C ASN A 87 -6.18 -10.16 -17.43
N PRO A 88 -6.19 -11.19 -16.56
CA PRO A 88 -6.83 -12.46 -16.86
C PRO A 88 -8.37 -12.40 -16.77
N VAL A 89 -8.93 -11.35 -16.15
CA VAL A 89 -10.36 -11.14 -15.97
C VAL A 89 -10.87 -10.24 -17.10
N LYS A 90 -11.80 -10.74 -17.94
CA LYS A 90 -12.43 -9.93 -18.99
C LYS A 90 -13.13 -8.70 -18.37
N GLY A 91 -12.59 -7.50 -18.63
CA GLY A 91 -13.11 -6.23 -18.14
C GLY A 91 -12.01 -5.18 -17.99
N LYS A 92 -12.38 -3.96 -17.55
CA LYS A 92 -11.44 -2.89 -17.16
C LYS A 92 -10.76 -3.19 -15.81
N GLY A 93 -10.24 -4.40 -15.63
CA GLY A 93 -9.48 -4.72 -14.42
C GLY A 93 -8.22 -3.87 -14.39
N TYR A 94 -7.99 -3.23 -13.26
CA TYR A 94 -6.85 -2.37 -13.06
C TYR A 94 -5.61 -3.25 -12.80
N LEU A 95 -4.60 -3.21 -13.68
CA LEU A 95 -3.39 -4.05 -13.59
C LEU A 95 -2.68 -3.88 -12.24
N TYR A 96 -2.73 -2.69 -11.65
CA TYR A 96 -2.21 -2.45 -10.31
C TYR A 96 -2.87 -3.34 -9.24
N GLU A 97 -4.18 -3.64 -9.33
CA GLU A 97 -4.85 -4.52 -8.35
C GLU A 97 -4.35 -5.95 -8.47
N ILE A 98 -4.18 -6.43 -9.70
CA ILE A 98 -3.67 -7.78 -9.99
C ILE A 98 -2.22 -7.90 -9.51
N TYR A 99 -1.39 -6.90 -9.82
CA TYR A 99 -0.01 -6.87 -9.36
C TYR A 99 0.03 -6.86 -7.83
N PHE A 100 -0.78 -6.02 -7.19
CA PHE A 100 -0.81 -5.90 -5.75
C PHE A 100 -1.20 -7.21 -5.06
N ALA A 101 -2.26 -7.87 -5.54
CA ALA A 101 -2.73 -9.13 -4.98
C ALA A 101 -1.69 -10.27 -5.08
N LYS A 102 -0.88 -10.28 -6.15
CA LYS A 102 0.08 -11.36 -6.44
C LYS A 102 1.45 -11.15 -5.82
N ASN A 103 1.90 -9.89 -5.71
CA ASN A 103 3.29 -9.58 -5.39
C ASN A 103 3.46 -8.85 -4.05
N CYS A 104 2.41 -8.20 -3.53
CA CYS A 104 2.52 -7.35 -2.36
C CYS A 104 2.09 -8.04 -1.07
N ARG A 105 2.52 -7.50 0.07
CA ARG A 105 2.24 -8.07 1.39
C ARG A 105 0.73 -8.05 1.68
N LYS A 106 0.21 -9.17 2.17
CA LYS A 106 -1.12 -9.21 2.78
C LYS A 106 -1.08 -8.55 4.15
N PHE A 107 -2.04 -7.68 4.41
CA PHE A 107 -2.16 -7.00 5.70
C PHE A 107 -2.86 -7.88 6.74
N THR A 108 -2.39 -7.76 7.98
CA THR A 108 -3.03 -8.30 9.17
C THR A 108 -4.04 -7.31 9.75
N GLU A 109 -4.89 -7.76 10.68
CA GLU A 109 -5.75 -6.86 11.45
C GLU A 109 -4.96 -5.79 12.21
N LYS A 110 -3.76 -6.11 12.69
CA LYS A 110 -2.87 -5.13 13.34
C LYS A 110 -2.48 -4.02 12.36
N ASP A 111 -2.14 -4.37 11.13
CA ASP A 111 -1.79 -3.38 10.10
C ASP A 111 -2.99 -2.50 9.74
N TYR A 112 -4.19 -3.08 9.59
CA TYR A 112 -5.39 -2.30 9.32
C TYR A 112 -5.75 -1.35 10.47
N ASN A 113 -5.58 -1.79 11.72
CA ASN A 113 -5.76 -0.93 12.89
C ASN A 113 -4.74 0.21 12.93
N LEU A 114 -3.49 -0.09 12.55
CA LEU A 114 -2.43 0.91 12.41
C LEU A 114 -2.81 1.93 11.33
N ILE A 115 -3.23 1.51 10.14
CA ILE A 115 -3.67 2.42 9.06
C ILE A 115 -4.90 3.23 9.47
N GLY A 116 -5.86 2.62 10.18
CA GLY A 116 -7.05 3.30 10.68
C GLY A 116 -7.91 3.89 9.56
N SER A 117 -8.07 3.16 8.44
CA SER A 117 -9.01 3.48 7.36
C SER A 117 -9.87 2.25 7.04
N PRO A 118 -11.17 2.26 7.41
CA PRO A 118 -12.12 1.23 7.01
C PRO A 118 -12.26 1.12 5.49
N THR A 119 -12.16 2.23 4.76
CA THR A 119 -12.24 2.27 3.29
C THR A 119 -11.05 1.55 2.66
N PHE A 120 -9.84 1.79 3.18
CA PHE A 120 -8.64 1.10 2.73
C PHE A 120 -8.74 -0.41 2.98
N LYS A 121 -9.11 -0.81 4.20
CA LYS A 121 -9.31 -2.23 4.56
C LYS A 121 -10.24 -2.92 3.57
N LYS A 122 -11.43 -2.36 3.36
CA LYS A 122 -12.43 -2.90 2.43
C LYS A 122 -11.89 -3.01 1.00
N THR A 123 -11.12 -2.02 0.55
CA THR A 123 -10.54 -1.99 -0.80
C THR A 123 -9.51 -3.09 -0.97
N ILE A 124 -8.57 -3.23 -0.03
CA ILE A 124 -7.51 -4.24 -0.10
C ILE A 124 -8.06 -5.66 0.05
N GLU A 125 -9.00 -5.89 0.96
CA GLU A 125 -9.68 -7.19 1.08
C GLU A 125 -10.41 -7.57 -0.21
N LYS A 126 -11.04 -6.61 -0.89
CA LYS A 126 -11.67 -6.83 -2.19
C LYS A 126 -10.63 -7.21 -3.25
N ILE A 127 -9.49 -6.52 -3.31
CA ILE A 127 -8.40 -6.83 -4.24
C ILE A 127 -7.91 -8.27 -4.02
N PHE A 128 -7.52 -8.63 -2.80
CA PHE A 128 -7.01 -9.96 -2.49
C PHE A 128 -8.05 -11.08 -2.64
N SER A 129 -9.34 -10.79 -2.50
CA SER A 129 -10.40 -11.79 -2.74
C SER A 129 -10.73 -11.96 -4.22
N THR A 130 -10.57 -10.91 -5.03
CA THR A 130 -10.87 -10.94 -6.46
C THR A 130 -9.77 -11.63 -7.27
N TYR A 131 -8.50 -11.36 -6.96
CA TYR A 131 -7.35 -11.80 -7.76
C TYR A 131 -6.48 -12.84 -7.06
N ARG A 132 -7.10 -13.75 -6.30
CA ARG A 132 -6.44 -14.84 -5.56
C ARG A 132 -5.52 -15.70 -6.43
#